data_AF-A0A3M1EA78-F1
#
_entry.id   AF-A0A3M1EA78-F1
#
_cell.length_a   1.000
_cell.length_b   1.000
_cell.length_c   1.000
_cell.angle_alpha   90.00
_cell.angle_beta   90.00
_cell.angle_gamma   90.00
#
_symmetry.space_group_name_H-M   'P 1'
#
loop_
_entity.id
_entity.type
_entity.pdbx_description
1 polymer ?
#
loop_
_entity_poly.entity_id
_entity_poly.type
_entity_poly.pdbx_seq_one_letter_code
_entity_poly.pdbx_strand_id
1 'polypeptide(L)'
;MSHTTAVTPQDILARADALQRTLDVSFRDQMVQAIYADAERIAARAVRSAGDRVWDLDQRIDRILTSPVWGLPIMLLGLAVAFWLTITGANYPSQLIASGLFWIEDQASALFTAAGVPWWITGFIWHGVYRGLAWVVSVMLPPMAIFFPIFTILEDLGFLPRVAFNMDRLFKAVGAHGKQALTMSMGFGCNAAGVVACRVIDSPRERLIAILTNNFVPCNGRFPTLIMLATIFVAAAFPPAFASFAAAGSVVAVILIGVAVTLIMSWVLSRTVLRGEASSFTLELPPYRRPNIMQTLYT
;
A
#
# COMPACT_ATOMS: atom_id res chain seq x y z
N MET A 1 64.77 29.63 16.38
CA MET A 1 64.28 28.54 15.51
C MET A 1 63.01 27.97 16.14
N SER A 2 61.85 28.51 15.81
CA SER A 2 60.55 28.01 16.28
C SER A 2 59.87 27.29 15.12
N HIS A 3 59.92 25.96 15.14
CA HIS A 3 59.20 25.12 14.19
C HIS A 3 57.70 25.18 14.48
N THR A 4 56.96 25.93 13.66
CA THR A 4 55.50 25.84 13.59
C THR A 4 55.16 24.52 12.91
N THR A 5 54.77 23.51 13.68
CA THR A 5 54.29 22.23 13.15
C THR A 5 53.03 22.49 12.32
N ALA A 6 53.15 22.32 11.00
CA ALA A 6 52.04 22.43 10.07
C ALA A 6 51.03 21.31 10.36
N VAL A 7 49.87 21.68 10.92
CA VAL A 7 48.77 20.75 11.15
C VAL A 7 48.29 20.25 9.79
N THR A 8 48.38 18.94 9.55
CA THR A 8 47.94 18.38 8.27
C THR A 8 46.42 18.12 8.29
N PRO A 9 45.73 18.17 7.13
CA PRO A 9 44.29 17.88 7.07
C PRO A 9 43.90 16.51 7.63
N GLN A 10 44.83 15.54 7.54
CA GLN A 10 44.64 14.18 8.05
C GLN A 10 44.66 14.15 9.59
N ASP A 11 45.49 14.99 10.23
CA ASP A 11 45.50 15.13 11.69
C ASP A 11 44.19 15.71 12.23
N ILE A 12 43.58 16.62 11.46
CA ILE A 12 42.28 17.24 11.81
C ILE A 12 41.17 16.19 11.72
N LEU A 13 41.14 15.40 10.65
CA LEU A 13 40.16 14.32 10.46
C LEU A 13 40.31 13.23 11.53
N ALA A 14 41.53 12.83 11.86
CA ALA A 14 41.79 11.85 12.91
C ALA A 14 41.36 12.35 14.30
N ARG A 15 41.57 13.63 14.60
CA ARG A 15 41.07 14.27 15.83
C ARG A 15 39.55 14.38 15.86
N ALA A 16 38.93 14.71 14.72
CA ALA A 16 37.48 14.80 14.61
C ALA A 16 36.82 13.42 14.84
N ASP A 17 37.36 12.34 14.26
CA ASP A 17 36.89 10.97 14.47
C ASP A 17 37.06 10.51 15.92
N ALA A 18 38.19 10.85 16.56
CA ALA A 18 38.44 10.54 17.97
C ALA A 18 37.43 11.24 18.89
N LEU A 19 37.12 12.51 18.62
CA LEU A 19 36.13 13.29 19.36
C LEU A 19 34.69 12.82 19.07
N GLN A 20 34.39 12.45 17.84
CA GLN A 20 33.07 11.94 17.44
C GLN A 20 32.68 10.66 18.19
N ARG A 21 33.65 9.82 18.56
CA ARG A 21 33.42 8.61 19.36
C ARG A 21 33.18 8.89 20.85
N THR A 22 33.61 10.05 21.34
CA THR A 22 33.36 10.49 22.74
C THR A 22 32.05 11.24 22.90
N LEU A 23 31.40 11.60 21.80
CA LEU A 23 30.14 12.32 21.80
C LEU A 23 28.97 11.34 21.87
N ASP A 24 28.06 11.62 22.79
CA ASP A 24 26.87 10.81 23.04
C ASP A 24 25.94 10.80 21.81
N VAL A 25 25.11 9.76 21.66
CA VAL A 25 24.21 9.59 20.50
C VAL A 25 23.29 10.81 20.33
N SER A 26 22.99 11.50 21.43
CA SER A 26 22.22 12.76 21.49
C SER A 26 22.90 13.97 20.86
N PHE A 27 24.22 13.97 20.66
CA PHE A 27 24.95 15.11 20.09
C PHE A 27 24.57 15.36 18.63
N ARG A 28 24.31 14.28 17.86
CA ARG A 28 23.86 14.41 16.48
C ARG A 28 22.48 15.06 16.41
N ASP A 29 21.59 14.67 17.32
CA ASP A 29 20.26 15.28 17.43
C ASP A 29 20.33 16.74 17.86
N GLN A 30 21.20 17.08 18.83
CA GLN A 30 21.42 18.47 19.26
C GLN A 30 22.02 19.33 18.13
N MET A 31 22.95 18.79 17.35
CA MET A 31 23.56 19.50 16.22
C MET A 31 22.53 19.75 15.12
N VAL A 32 21.69 18.76 14.79
CA VAL A 32 20.59 18.92 13.84
C VAL A 32 19.60 19.96 14.37
N GLN A 33 19.23 19.89 15.66
CA GLN A 33 18.33 20.85 16.29
C GLN A 33 18.88 22.29 16.24
N ALA A 34 20.19 22.48 16.44
CA ALA A 34 20.84 23.77 16.33
C ALA A 34 20.84 24.31 14.88
N ILE A 35 21.11 23.44 13.89
CA ILE A 35 21.07 23.81 12.46
C ILE A 35 19.65 24.25 12.07
N TYR A 36 18.62 23.50 12.47
CA TYR A 36 17.23 23.86 12.19
C TYR A 36 16.81 25.14 12.91
N ALA A 37 17.24 25.35 14.16
CA ALA A 37 16.97 26.58 14.91
C ALA A 37 17.60 27.82 14.24
N ASP A 38 18.82 27.68 13.71
CA ASP A 38 19.48 28.75 12.96
C ASP A 38 18.80 29.02 11.62
N ALA A 39 18.41 27.97 10.90
CA ALA A 39 17.63 28.10 9.67
C ALA A 39 16.29 28.81 9.93
N GLU A 40 15.58 28.46 11.00
CA GLU A 40 14.33 29.11 11.42
C GLU A 40 14.55 30.59 11.77
N ARG A 41 15.61 30.90 12.51
CA ARG A 41 15.98 32.28 12.85
C ARG A 41 16.31 33.13 11.62
N ILE A 42 16.99 32.55 10.63
CA ILE A 42 17.29 33.21 9.36
C ILE A 42 16.00 33.39 8.55
N ALA A 43 15.17 32.36 8.44
CA ALA A 43 13.90 32.40 7.74
C ALA A 43 12.95 33.45 8.33
N ALA A 44 12.83 33.53 9.66
CA ALA A 44 12.01 34.52 10.36
C ALA A 44 12.46 35.97 10.09
N ARG A 45 13.75 36.18 9.82
CA ARG A 45 14.29 37.51 9.46
C ARG A 45 14.13 37.83 7.98
N ALA A 46 14.25 36.83 7.10
CA ALA A 46 14.23 37.01 5.65
C ALA A 46 12.82 36.94 5.05
N VAL A 47 11.90 36.23 5.70
CA VAL A 47 10.54 35.98 5.20
C VAL A 47 9.55 36.73 6.06
N ARG A 48 8.92 37.76 5.50
CA ARG A 48 7.66 38.27 6.05
C ARG A 48 6.55 37.34 5.60
N SER A 49 5.99 36.57 6.52
CA SER A 49 4.73 35.87 6.25
C SER A 49 3.67 36.92 5.95
N ALA A 50 3.21 36.99 4.70
CA ALA A 50 1.98 37.70 4.40
C ALA A 50 0.88 37.10 5.29
N GLY A 51 0.14 37.98 5.97
CA GLY A 51 -0.63 37.67 7.18
C GLY A 51 -1.54 36.44 7.10
N ASP A 52 -1.89 35.94 8.29
CA ASP A 52 -2.82 34.85 8.57
C ASP A 52 -3.71 34.50 7.37
N ARG A 53 -3.20 33.59 6.53
CA ARG A 53 -4.09 32.87 5.64
C ARG A 53 -4.98 32.06 6.56
N VAL A 54 -6.25 32.47 6.59
CA VAL A 54 -7.42 31.72 7.06
C VAL A 54 -7.04 30.26 7.19
N TRP A 55 -7.13 29.65 8.38
CA TRP A 55 -6.83 28.23 8.54
C TRP A 55 -7.53 27.44 7.45
N ASP A 56 -6.79 27.15 6.38
CA ASP A 56 -7.31 26.51 5.20
C ASP A 56 -7.82 25.17 5.68
N LEU A 57 -8.99 24.75 5.19
CA LEU A 57 -9.57 23.44 5.50
C LEU A 57 -8.50 22.34 5.41
N ASP A 58 -7.56 22.49 4.50
CA ASP A 58 -6.34 21.70 4.32
C ASP A 58 -5.50 21.55 5.60
N GLN A 59 -5.21 22.61 6.37
CA GLN A 59 -4.43 22.52 7.62
C GLN A 59 -5.21 21.84 8.76
N ARG A 60 -6.54 21.97 8.80
CA ARG A 60 -7.38 21.27 9.79
C ARG A 60 -7.47 19.78 9.47
N ILE A 61 -7.66 19.44 8.19
CA ILE A 61 -7.62 18.07 7.69
C ILE A 61 -6.23 17.49 7.95
N ASP A 62 -5.15 18.24 7.69
CA ASP A 62 -3.78 17.82 7.97
C ASP A 62 -3.58 17.45 9.43
N ARG A 63 -3.99 18.32 10.35
CA ARG A 63 -3.86 18.09 11.80
C ARG A 63 -4.61 16.85 12.28
N ILE A 64 -5.77 16.56 11.69
CA ILE A 64 -6.55 15.37 11.99
C ILE A 64 -5.85 14.12 11.43
N LEU A 65 -5.40 14.17 10.17
CA LEU A 65 -4.73 13.06 9.48
C LEU A 65 -3.33 12.75 10.02
N THR A 66 -2.60 13.75 10.52
CA THR A 66 -1.26 13.58 11.10
C THR A 66 -1.27 13.31 12.60
N SER A 67 -2.44 13.31 13.23
CA SER A 67 -2.52 12.97 14.64
C SER A 67 -2.09 11.51 14.87
N PRO A 68 -1.28 11.22 15.89
CA PRO A 68 -0.73 9.88 16.11
C PRO A 68 -1.80 8.84 16.48
N VAL A 69 -2.97 9.29 16.97
CA VAL A 69 -4.06 8.41 17.42
C VAL A 69 -5.19 8.35 16.39
N TRP A 70 -5.61 9.48 15.80
CA TRP A 70 -6.72 9.49 14.83
C TRP A 70 -6.28 9.35 13.38
N GLY A 71 -5.01 9.63 13.07
CA GLY A 71 -4.46 9.51 11.72
C GLY A 71 -4.57 8.08 11.19
N LEU A 72 -4.15 7.07 11.96
CA LEU A 72 -4.17 5.67 11.52
C LEU A 72 -5.60 5.14 11.30
N PRO A 73 -6.57 5.32 12.21
CA PRO A 73 -7.97 4.94 11.98
C PRO A 73 -8.62 5.63 10.79
N ILE A 74 -8.44 6.94 10.63
CA ILE A 74 -9.03 7.72 9.53
C ILE A 74 -8.44 7.27 8.20
N MET A 75 -7.14 6.98 8.17
CA MET A 75 -6.49 6.47 6.98
C MET A 75 -6.98 5.08 6.60
N LEU A 76 -7.09 4.18 7.57
CA LEU A 76 -7.60 2.83 7.36
C LEU A 76 -9.05 2.88 6.88
N LEU A 77 -9.85 3.79 7.43
CA LEU A 77 -11.23 4.03 7.02
C LEU A 77 -11.31 4.56 5.58
N GLY A 78 -10.49 5.55 5.21
CA GLY A 78 -10.47 6.09 3.84
C GLY A 78 -10.10 5.02 2.81
N LEU A 79 -9.09 4.21 3.12
CA LEU A 79 -8.72 3.07 2.29
C LEU A 79 -9.82 1.99 2.25
N ALA A 80 -10.47 1.71 3.37
CA ALA A 80 -11.60 0.78 3.44
C ALA A 80 -12.80 1.27 2.62
N VAL A 81 -13.10 2.57 2.63
CA VAL A 81 -14.13 3.19 1.79
C VAL A 81 -13.78 3.07 0.30
N ALA A 82 -12.52 3.32 -0.08
CA ALA A 82 -12.06 3.13 -1.45
C ALA A 82 -12.22 1.67 -1.91
N PHE A 83 -11.85 0.71 -1.07
CA PHE A 83 -12.05 -0.71 -1.33
C PHE A 83 -13.52 -1.10 -1.41
N TRP A 84 -14.33 -0.62 -0.48
CA TRP A 84 -15.77 -0.86 -0.46
C TRP A 84 -16.44 -0.36 -1.74
N LEU A 85 -16.09 0.86 -2.16
CA LEU A 85 -16.60 1.47 -3.39
C LEU A 85 -16.15 0.68 -4.62
N THR A 86 -14.90 0.23 -4.64
CA THR A 86 -14.37 -0.60 -5.73
C THR A 86 -15.08 -1.95 -5.80
N ILE A 87 -15.23 -2.67 -4.68
CA ILE A 87 -15.84 -4.01 -4.66
C ILE A 87 -17.32 -3.92 -5.02
N THR A 88 -18.06 -3.02 -4.38
CA THR A 88 -19.49 -2.83 -4.63
C THR A 88 -19.74 -2.33 -6.05
N GLY A 89 -18.96 -1.34 -6.48
CA GLY A 89 -19.04 -0.74 -7.81
C GLY A 89 -18.64 -1.71 -8.92
N ALA A 90 -17.68 -2.61 -8.69
CA ALA A 90 -17.22 -3.58 -9.67
C ALA A 90 -18.16 -4.79 -9.82
N ASN A 91 -18.96 -5.11 -8.80
CA ASN A 91 -19.87 -6.24 -8.86
C ASN A 91 -20.90 -6.10 -10.00
N TYR A 92 -21.40 -4.89 -10.23
CA TYR A 92 -22.37 -4.60 -11.29
C TYR A 92 -21.82 -4.83 -12.72
N PRO A 93 -20.70 -4.18 -13.14
CA PRO A 93 -20.09 -4.44 -14.45
C PRO A 93 -19.55 -5.87 -14.56
N SER A 94 -19.10 -6.48 -13.46
CA SER A 94 -18.67 -7.88 -13.46
C SER A 94 -19.82 -8.82 -13.84
N GLN A 95 -21.00 -8.65 -13.25
CA GLN A 95 -22.19 -9.44 -13.58
C GLN A 95 -22.67 -9.20 -15.02
N LEU A 96 -22.58 -7.95 -15.51
CA LEU A 96 -22.94 -7.61 -16.89
C LEU A 96 -22.01 -8.32 -17.89
N ILE A 97 -20.70 -8.27 -17.67
CA ILE A 97 -19.71 -8.92 -18.53
C ILE A 97 -19.84 -10.44 -18.44
N ALA A 98 -20.03 -10.99 -17.23
CA ALA A 98 -20.22 -12.41 -17.02
C ALA A 98 -21.46 -12.94 -17.75
N SER A 99 -22.60 -12.25 -17.64
CA SER A 99 -23.84 -12.67 -18.31
C SER A 99 -23.70 -12.63 -19.84
N GLY A 100 -23.05 -11.61 -20.41
CA GLY A 100 -22.76 -11.54 -21.84
C GLY A 100 -21.82 -12.65 -22.32
N LEU A 101 -20.72 -12.89 -21.60
CA LEU A 101 -19.75 -13.92 -21.96
C LEU A 101 -20.32 -15.33 -21.83
N PHE A 102 -21.08 -15.62 -20.76
CA PHE A 102 -21.73 -16.92 -20.58
C PHE A 102 -22.87 -17.14 -21.58
N TRP A 103 -23.60 -16.10 -21.98
CA TRP A 103 -24.56 -16.22 -23.07
C TRP A 103 -23.88 -16.65 -24.38
N ILE A 104 -22.70 -16.11 -24.69
CA ILE A 104 -21.90 -16.56 -25.85
C ILE A 104 -21.44 -18.01 -25.68
N GLU A 105 -21.02 -18.42 -24.48
CA GLU A 105 -20.66 -19.82 -24.17
C GLU A 105 -21.83 -20.76 -24.48
N ASP A 106 -23.03 -20.44 -24.02
CA ASP A 106 -24.22 -21.27 -24.17
C ASP A 106 -24.64 -21.39 -25.64
N GLN A 107 -24.62 -20.30 -26.40
CA GLN A 107 -24.94 -20.33 -27.83
C GLN A 107 -23.92 -21.13 -28.64
N ALA A 108 -22.63 -20.92 -28.36
CA ALA A 108 -21.56 -21.55 -29.13
C ALA A 108 -21.38 -23.03 -28.77
N SER A 109 -21.59 -23.41 -27.51
CA SER A 109 -21.65 -24.81 -27.11
C SER A 109 -22.83 -25.53 -27.78
N ALA A 110 -24.02 -24.91 -27.81
CA ALA A 110 -25.19 -25.48 -28.49
C ALA A 110 -24.96 -25.69 -30.01
N LEU A 111 -24.29 -24.74 -30.68
CA LEU A 111 -23.87 -24.86 -32.08
C LEU A 111 -22.91 -26.03 -32.32
N PHE A 112 -21.93 -26.23 -31.43
CA PHE A 112 -20.99 -27.36 -31.52
C PHE A 112 -21.67 -28.71 -31.32
N THR A 113 -22.63 -28.78 -30.39
CA THR A 113 -23.43 -29.99 -30.16
C THR A 113 -24.32 -30.29 -31.37
N ALA A 114 -24.90 -29.26 -32.00
CA ALA A 114 -25.69 -29.40 -33.23
C ALA A 114 -24.85 -29.83 -34.44
N ALA A 115 -23.58 -29.41 -34.50
CA ALA A 115 -22.62 -29.81 -35.53
C ALA A 115 -22.07 -31.25 -35.34
N GLY A 116 -22.50 -31.97 -34.30
CA GLY A 116 -22.08 -33.36 -34.06
C GLY A 116 -20.66 -33.50 -33.51
N VAL A 117 -20.09 -32.43 -32.92
CA VAL A 117 -18.75 -32.48 -32.33
C VAL A 117 -18.78 -33.37 -31.07
N PRO A 118 -17.75 -34.22 -30.84
CA PRO A 118 -17.65 -35.04 -29.63
C PRO A 118 -17.71 -34.23 -28.33
N TRP A 119 -18.42 -34.76 -27.34
CA TRP A 119 -18.68 -34.10 -26.04
C TRP A 119 -17.41 -33.64 -25.31
N TRP A 120 -16.30 -34.35 -25.46
CA TRP A 120 -15.03 -34.01 -24.80
C TRP A 120 -14.36 -32.77 -25.40
N ILE A 121 -14.51 -32.51 -26.70
CA ILE A 121 -13.97 -31.33 -27.37
C ILE A 121 -14.76 -30.09 -26.96
N THR A 122 -16.09 -30.17 -27.03
CA THR A 122 -16.98 -29.09 -26.61
C THR A 122 -16.79 -28.78 -25.12
N GLY A 123 -16.68 -29.81 -24.28
CA GLY A 123 -16.42 -29.65 -22.84
C GLY A 123 -15.07 -29.01 -22.52
N PHE A 124 -14.00 -29.42 -23.21
CA PHE A 124 -12.68 -28.84 -22.99
C PHE A 124 -12.61 -27.37 -23.43
N ILE A 125 -13.09 -27.06 -24.64
CA ILE A 125 -12.96 -25.72 -25.22
C ILE A 125 -13.92 -24.73 -24.55
N TRP A 126 -15.21 -25.05 -24.49
CA TRP A 126 -16.23 -24.10 -24.02
C TRP A 126 -16.34 -24.10 -22.50
N HIS A 127 -16.56 -25.26 -21.88
CA HIS A 127 -16.75 -25.34 -20.42
C HIS A 127 -15.44 -25.29 -19.63
N GLY A 128 -14.30 -25.59 -20.26
CA GLY A 128 -12.98 -25.49 -19.65
C GLY A 128 -12.30 -24.15 -19.96
N VAL A 129 -11.74 -24.03 -21.16
CA VAL A 129 -10.88 -22.90 -21.55
C VAL A 129 -11.66 -21.58 -21.59
N TYR A 130 -12.75 -21.54 -22.34
CA TYR A 130 -13.54 -20.31 -22.53
C TYR A 130 -14.20 -19.86 -21.23
N ARG A 131 -14.90 -20.76 -20.52
CA ARG A 131 -15.52 -20.44 -19.22
C ARG A 131 -14.50 -19.95 -18.21
N GLY A 132 -13.32 -20.56 -18.15
CA GLY A 132 -12.22 -20.10 -17.29
C GLY A 132 -11.75 -18.68 -17.63
N LEU A 133 -11.51 -18.41 -18.92
CA LEU A 133 -11.15 -17.06 -19.41
C LEU A 133 -12.25 -16.04 -19.13
N ALA A 134 -13.51 -16.39 -19.41
CA ALA A 134 -14.66 -15.53 -19.17
C ALA A 134 -14.81 -15.18 -17.69
N TRP A 135 -14.56 -16.13 -16.79
CA TRP A 135 -14.58 -15.89 -15.35
C TRP A 135 -13.44 -14.95 -14.90
N VAL A 136 -12.21 -15.18 -15.38
CA VAL A 136 -11.08 -14.29 -15.07
C VAL A 136 -11.34 -12.87 -15.58
N VAL A 137 -11.78 -12.71 -16.82
CA VAL A 137 -12.05 -11.40 -17.42
C VAL A 137 -13.20 -10.69 -16.71
N SER A 138 -14.31 -11.37 -16.46
CA SER A 138 -15.48 -10.78 -15.79
C SER A 138 -15.20 -10.38 -14.35
N VAL A 139 -14.43 -11.17 -13.60
CA VAL A 139 -14.19 -10.90 -12.17
C VAL A 139 -13.00 -9.98 -11.93
N MET A 140 -11.91 -10.06 -12.72
CA MET A 140 -10.67 -9.31 -12.45
C MET A 140 -10.63 -7.94 -13.12
N LEU A 141 -11.20 -7.78 -14.32
CA LEU A 141 -11.11 -6.54 -15.09
C LEU A 141 -11.85 -5.37 -14.41
N PRO A 142 -13.12 -5.51 -13.96
CA PRO A 142 -13.87 -4.36 -13.45
C PRO A 142 -13.32 -3.77 -12.14
N PRO A 143 -12.91 -4.58 -11.13
CA PRO A 143 -12.28 -4.03 -9.93
C PRO A 143 -11.02 -3.23 -10.25
N MET A 144 -10.17 -3.71 -11.15
CA MET A 144 -8.97 -2.95 -11.54
C MET A 144 -9.31 -1.63 -12.20
N ALA A 145 -10.26 -1.63 -13.15
CA ALA A 145 -10.67 -0.44 -13.87
C ALA A 145 -11.25 0.66 -12.96
N ILE A 146 -11.84 0.29 -11.82
CA ILE A 146 -12.38 1.23 -10.83
C ILE A 146 -11.34 1.59 -9.77
N PHE A 147 -10.55 0.62 -9.32
CA PHE A 147 -9.57 0.79 -8.25
C PHE A 147 -8.49 1.81 -8.62
N PHE A 148 -7.91 1.71 -9.82
CA PHE A 148 -6.81 2.57 -10.22
C PHE A 148 -7.22 4.06 -10.29
N PRO A 149 -8.34 4.45 -10.93
CA PRO A 149 -8.78 5.84 -10.90
C PRO A 149 -9.03 6.38 -9.49
N ILE A 150 -9.67 5.60 -8.61
CA ILE A 150 -9.90 6.00 -7.22
C ILE A 150 -8.57 6.20 -6.50
N PHE A 151 -7.62 5.28 -6.70
CA PHE A 151 -6.32 5.32 -6.08
C PHE A 151 -5.49 6.52 -6.57
N THR A 152 -5.50 6.80 -7.88
CA THR A 152 -4.86 7.98 -8.46
C THR A 152 -5.47 9.27 -7.93
N ILE A 153 -6.79 9.34 -7.76
CA ILE A 153 -7.45 10.50 -7.11
C ILE A 153 -6.96 10.67 -5.67
N LEU A 154 -6.82 9.58 -4.91
CA LEU A 154 -6.28 9.61 -3.54
C LEU A 154 -4.80 10.03 -3.51
N GLU A 155 -4.03 9.70 -4.55
CA GLU A 155 -2.65 10.12 -4.73
C GLU A 155 -2.56 11.62 -5.01
N ASP A 156 -3.35 12.11 -5.97
CA ASP A 156 -3.41 13.52 -6.39
C ASP A 156 -3.89 14.44 -5.24
N LEU A 157 -4.81 13.95 -4.42
CA LEU A 157 -5.26 14.62 -3.19
C LEU A 157 -4.17 14.70 -2.12
N GLY A 158 -3.05 13.99 -2.28
CA GLY A 158 -1.97 13.93 -1.30
C GLY A 158 -2.29 13.08 -0.07
N PHE A 159 -3.40 12.32 -0.07
CA PHE A 159 -3.78 11.43 1.03
C PHE A 159 -2.77 10.29 1.22
N LEU A 160 -2.33 9.67 0.13
CA LEU A 160 -1.40 8.54 0.16
C LEU A 160 0.01 8.91 0.69
N PRO A 161 0.67 10.01 0.28
CA PRO A 161 1.92 10.45 0.90
C PRO A 161 1.82 10.60 2.43
N ARG A 162 0.71 11.14 2.94
CA ARG A 162 0.45 11.30 4.37
C ARG A 162 0.26 9.95 5.07
N VAL A 163 -0.40 9.01 4.36
CA VAL A 163 -0.55 7.63 4.81
C VAL A 163 0.81 6.96 5.01
N ALA A 164 1.70 7.08 4.03
CA ALA A 164 3.04 6.53 4.11
C ALA A 164 3.83 7.14 5.29
N PHE A 165 3.73 8.45 5.49
CA PHE A 165 4.40 9.14 6.60
C PHE A 165 3.93 8.65 7.97
N ASN A 166 2.62 8.51 8.19
CA ASN A 166 2.09 8.03 9.46
C ASN A 166 2.43 6.55 9.71
N MET A 167 2.52 5.75 8.65
CA MET A 167 2.91 4.33 8.74
C MET A 167 4.41 4.11 8.87
N ASP A 168 5.24 5.12 8.58
CA ASP A 168 6.70 4.99 8.55
C ASP A 168 7.26 4.48 9.89
N ARG A 169 6.74 4.95 11.03
CA ARG A 169 7.17 4.47 12.36
C ARG A 169 6.94 2.97 12.55
N LEU A 170 5.81 2.45 12.07
CA LEU A 170 5.46 1.03 12.17
C LEU A 170 6.36 0.18 11.28
N PHE A 171 6.58 0.61 10.03
CA PHE A 171 7.42 -0.12 9.08
C PHE A 171 8.91 -0.05 9.44
N LYS A 172 9.37 1.08 9.99
CA LYS A 172 10.75 1.23 10.48
C LYS A 172 11.06 0.24 11.61
N ALA A 173 10.11 -0.04 12.49
CA ALA A 173 10.28 -1.04 13.56
C ALA A 173 10.52 -2.47 13.01
N VAL A 174 9.94 -2.80 11.85
CA VAL A 174 10.14 -4.08 11.15
C VAL A 174 11.28 -4.04 10.12
N GLY A 175 12.06 -2.96 10.08
CA GLY A 175 13.21 -2.82 9.18
C GLY A 175 12.81 -2.63 7.72
N ALA A 176 11.68 -1.95 7.50
CA ALA A 176 11.15 -1.63 6.20
C ALA A 176 10.76 -0.15 6.07
N HIS A 177 10.30 0.25 4.89
CA HIS A 177 10.11 1.65 4.53
C HIS A 177 8.61 2.04 4.52
N GLY A 178 8.24 3.23 5.00
CA GLY A 178 6.84 3.71 4.98
C GLY A 178 6.13 3.65 3.62
N LYS A 179 6.86 3.73 2.50
CA LYS A 179 6.31 3.53 1.13
C LYS A 179 5.76 2.11 0.92
N GLN A 180 6.23 1.11 1.66
CA GLN A 180 5.71 -0.25 1.62
C GLN A 180 4.24 -0.31 2.04
N ALA A 181 3.80 0.56 2.97
CA ALA A 181 2.40 0.64 3.38
C ALA A 181 1.45 0.89 2.20
N LEU A 182 1.89 1.72 1.24
CA LEU A 182 1.15 2.04 0.01
C LEU A 182 1.08 0.85 -0.95
N THR A 183 2.18 0.11 -1.07
CA THR A 183 2.24 -1.06 -1.94
C THR A 183 1.44 -2.24 -1.38
N MET A 184 1.41 -2.36 -0.05
CA MET A 184 0.61 -3.35 0.67
C MET A 184 -0.88 -3.01 0.64
N SER A 185 -1.23 -1.73 0.79
CA SER A 185 -2.62 -1.31 0.63
C SER A 185 -3.10 -1.63 -0.79
N MET A 186 -2.35 -1.31 -1.84
CA MET A 186 -2.69 -1.75 -3.20
C MET A 186 -2.80 -3.28 -3.34
N GLY A 187 -1.93 -4.04 -2.64
CA GLY A 187 -1.90 -5.50 -2.66
C GLY A 187 -3.21 -6.16 -2.19
N PHE A 188 -3.92 -5.53 -1.24
CA PHE A 188 -5.26 -5.97 -0.79
C PHE A 188 -6.30 -5.92 -1.92
N GLY A 189 -6.18 -4.96 -2.84
CA GLY A 189 -6.99 -4.93 -4.06
C GLY A 189 -6.50 -6.00 -5.03
N CYS A 190 -5.33 -5.76 -5.59
CA CYS A 190 -4.66 -6.70 -6.47
C CYS A 190 -3.18 -6.83 -6.12
N ASN A 191 -2.77 -8.05 -5.77
CA ASN A 191 -1.37 -8.34 -5.47
C ASN A 191 -0.44 -8.03 -6.66
N ALA A 192 -0.87 -8.27 -7.90
CA ALA A 192 -0.09 -7.93 -9.09
C ALA A 192 0.19 -6.42 -9.19
N ALA A 193 -0.84 -5.60 -8.98
CA ALA A 193 -0.71 -4.14 -8.96
C ALA A 193 0.20 -3.68 -7.81
N GLY A 194 0.01 -4.25 -6.61
CA GLY A 194 0.84 -3.95 -5.44
C GLY A 194 2.32 -4.28 -5.66
N VAL A 195 2.63 -5.43 -6.28
CA VAL A 195 4.02 -5.83 -6.61
C VAL A 195 4.63 -4.87 -7.64
N VAL A 196 3.89 -4.45 -8.66
CA VAL A 196 4.36 -3.46 -9.64
C VAL A 196 4.60 -2.10 -8.98
N ALA A 197 3.75 -1.71 -8.03
CA ALA A 197 3.89 -0.46 -7.29
C ALA A 197 5.11 -0.42 -6.36
N CYS A 198 5.73 -1.57 -6.02
CA CYS A 198 6.99 -1.61 -5.27
C CYS A 198 8.14 -0.85 -5.98
N ARG A 199 7.99 -0.50 -7.27
CA ARG A 199 8.93 0.38 -7.99
C ARG A 199 9.11 1.77 -7.36
N VAL A 200 8.16 2.23 -6.53
CA VAL A 200 8.22 3.53 -5.82
C VAL A 200 9.25 3.53 -4.68
N ILE A 201 9.68 2.34 -4.22
CA ILE A 201 10.70 2.16 -3.18
C ILE A 201 12.09 2.25 -3.82
N ASP A 202 12.88 3.23 -3.39
CA ASP A 202 14.19 3.55 -3.98
C ASP A 202 15.24 2.49 -3.65
N SER A 203 15.22 1.97 -2.41
CA SER A 203 16.20 0.99 -1.99
C SER A 203 15.87 -0.39 -2.59
N PRO A 204 16.81 -1.04 -3.31
CA PRO A 204 16.54 -2.33 -3.95
C PRO A 204 16.27 -3.42 -2.91
N ARG A 205 16.86 -3.29 -1.72
CA ARG A 205 16.65 -4.19 -0.59
C ARG A 205 15.22 -4.12 -0.05
N GLU A 206 14.75 -2.93 0.34
CA GLU A 206 13.39 -2.78 0.89
C GLU A 206 12.34 -3.05 -0.18
N ARG A 207 12.64 -2.73 -1.45
CA ARG A 207 11.80 -3.10 -2.59
C ARG A 207 11.62 -4.61 -2.69
N LEU A 208 12.69 -5.40 -2.52
CA LEU A 208 12.58 -6.86 -2.54
C LEU A 208 11.77 -7.40 -1.36
N ILE A 209 11.95 -6.83 -0.16
CA ILE A 209 11.13 -7.17 1.01
C ILE A 209 9.66 -6.89 0.71
N ALA A 210 9.34 -5.71 0.17
CA ALA A 210 7.96 -5.34 -0.18
C ALA A 210 7.36 -6.29 -1.23
N ILE A 211 8.09 -6.64 -2.29
CA ILE A 211 7.64 -7.59 -3.32
C ILE A 211 7.32 -8.97 -2.71
N LEU A 212 8.23 -9.50 -1.88
CA LEU A 212 8.05 -10.81 -1.27
C LEU A 212 6.88 -10.81 -0.27
N THR A 213 6.80 -9.77 0.54
CA THR A 213 5.82 -9.67 1.63
C THR A 213 4.40 -9.42 1.11
N ASN A 214 4.23 -8.76 -0.04
CA ASN A 214 2.91 -8.53 -0.64
C ASN A 214 2.15 -9.83 -0.95
N ASN A 215 2.85 -10.95 -1.16
CA ASN A 215 2.22 -12.25 -1.40
C ASN A 215 1.43 -12.81 -0.21
N PHE A 216 1.73 -12.36 1.01
CA PHE A 216 1.01 -12.75 2.23
C PHE A 216 -0.29 -11.97 2.42
N VAL A 217 -0.49 -10.90 1.66
CA VAL A 217 -1.73 -10.11 1.70
C VAL A 217 -2.80 -10.82 0.87
N PRO A 218 -4.00 -11.10 1.43
CA PRO A 218 -5.11 -11.62 0.65
C PRO A 218 -5.63 -10.54 -0.30
N CYS A 219 -5.51 -10.79 -1.61
CA CYS A 219 -6.08 -9.92 -2.66
C CYS A 219 -7.56 -10.26 -2.94
N ASN A 220 -8.26 -9.40 -3.70
CA ASN A 220 -9.66 -9.56 -4.09
C ASN A 220 -10.00 -11.01 -4.54
N GLY A 221 -9.14 -11.62 -5.36
CA GLY A 221 -9.33 -12.98 -5.87
C GLY A 221 -9.29 -14.10 -4.81
N ARG A 222 -8.74 -13.85 -3.61
CA ARG A 222 -8.72 -14.82 -2.50
C ARG A 222 -9.93 -14.69 -1.57
N PHE A 223 -10.64 -13.57 -1.59
CA PHE A 223 -11.81 -13.37 -0.72
C PHE A 223 -12.93 -14.38 -0.99
N PRO A 224 -13.32 -14.72 -2.23
CA PRO A 224 -14.36 -15.72 -2.47
C PRO A 224 -14.04 -17.08 -1.85
N THR A 225 -12.79 -17.54 -1.97
CA THR A 225 -12.34 -18.80 -1.36
C THR A 225 -12.35 -18.73 0.17
N LEU A 226 -11.92 -17.60 0.76
CA LEU A 226 -11.94 -17.41 2.21
C LEU A 226 -13.36 -17.37 2.76
N ILE A 227 -14.27 -16.68 2.06
CA ILE A 227 -15.69 -16.60 2.42
C ILE A 227 -16.34 -17.98 2.31
N MET A 228 -16.07 -18.72 1.23
CA MET A 228 -16.60 -20.09 1.06
C MET A 228 -16.11 -21.04 2.16
N LEU A 229 -14.83 -21.00 2.50
CA LEU A 229 -14.29 -21.85 3.57
C LEU A 229 -14.86 -21.44 4.94
N ALA A 230 -14.99 -20.14 5.20
CA ALA A 230 -15.61 -19.62 6.40
C ALA A 230 -17.09 -20.05 6.52
N THR A 231 -17.86 -20.01 5.44
CA THR A 231 -19.26 -20.42 5.47
C THR A 231 -19.41 -21.92 5.68
N ILE A 232 -18.58 -22.74 5.03
CA ILE A 232 -18.67 -24.20 5.14
C ILE A 232 -18.18 -24.70 6.51
N PHE A 233 -17.03 -24.23 6.99
CA PHE A 233 -16.39 -24.80 8.19
C PHE A 233 -16.73 -24.06 9.48
N VAL A 234 -16.92 -22.74 9.43
CA VAL A 234 -17.20 -21.95 10.63
C VAL A 234 -18.69 -21.76 10.79
N ALA A 235 -19.39 -21.26 9.77
CA ALA A 235 -20.83 -20.95 9.90
C ALA A 235 -21.68 -22.19 10.23
N ALA A 236 -21.30 -23.37 9.71
CA ALA A 236 -21.98 -24.64 10.01
C ALA A 236 -21.88 -25.07 11.49
N ALA A 237 -20.88 -24.58 12.23
CA ALA A 237 -20.68 -24.90 13.64
C ALA A 237 -21.45 -23.97 14.61
N PHE A 238 -22.03 -22.87 14.12
CA PHE A 238 -22.73 -21.89 14.93
C PHE A 238 -24.24 -21.87 14.64
N PRO A 239 -25.08 -21.45 15.61
CA PRO A 239 -26.52 -21.26 15.38
C PRO A 239 -26.79 -20.30 14.21
N PRO A 240 -27.89 -20.46 13.44
CA PRO A 240 -28.16 -19.66 12.24
C PRO A 240 -28.13 -18.15 12.46
N ALA A 241 -28.53 -17.69 13.65
CA ALA A 241 -28.52 -16.28 14.03
C ALA A 241 -27.10 -15.69 14.16
N PHE A 242 -26.11 -16.51 14.52
CA PHE A 242 -24.71 -16.09 14.69
C PHE A 242 -23.78 -16.59 13.59
N ALA A 243 -24.25 -17.51 12.75
CA ALA A 243 -23.48 -18.14 11.68
C ALA A 243 -22.83 -17.13 10.74
N SER A 244 -23.58 -16.11 10.29
CA SER A 244 -23.06 -15.05 9.42
C SER A 244 -22.02 -14.17 10.11
N PHE A 245 -22.21 -13.86 11.39
CA PHE A 245 -21.26 -13.05 12.15
C PHE A 245 -19.97 -13.82 12.44
N ALA A 246 -20.08 -15.11 12.77
CA ALA A 246 -18.94 -16.00 12.97
C ALA A 246 -18.14 -16.19 11.67
N ALA A 247 -18.82 -16.37 10.53
CA ALA A 247 -18.17 -16.43 9.22
C ALA A 247 -17.42 -15.13 8.89
N ALA A 248 -18.08 -13.97 9.01
CA ALA A 248 -17.47 -12.68 8.77
C ALA A 248 -16.27 -12.42 9.72
N GLY A 249 -16.43 -12.74 11.01
CA GLY A 249 -15.36 -12.62 12.00
C GLY A 249 -14.15 -13.50 11.67
N SER A 250 -14.37 -14.71 11.17
CA SER A 250 -13.27 -15.60 10.75
C SER A 250 -12.50 -15.05 9.54
N VAL A 251 -13.19 -14.46 8.55
CA VAL A 251 -12.54 -13.81 7.40
C VAL A 251 -11.69 -12.63 7.86
N VAL A 252 -12.23 -11.79 8.75
CA VAL A 252 -11.49 -10.66 9.34
C VAL A 252 -10.26 -11.16 10.13
N ALA A 253 -10.39 -12.23 10.90
CA ALA A 253 -9.28 -12.82 11.64
C ALA A 253 -8.17 -13.30 10.69
N VAL A 254 -8.52 -13.97 9.59
CA VAL A 254 -7.53 -14.40 8.57
C VAL A 254 -6.83 -13.22 7.93
N ILE A 255 -7.55 -12.12 7.65
CA ILE A 255 -6.96 -10.89 7.10
C ILE A 255 -5.97 -10.28 8.09
N LEU A 256 -6.33 -10.18 9.37
CA LEU A 256 -5.45 -9.66 10.42
C LEU A 256 -4.21 -10.54 10.62
N ILE A 257 -4.38 -11.87 10.57
CA ILE A 257 -3.26 -12.81 10.56
C ILE A 257 -2.37 -12.58 9.35
N GLY A 258 -2.94 -12.37 8.15
CA GLY A 258 -2.19 -12.04 6.95
C GLY A 258 -1.33 -10.78 7.11
N VAL A 259 -1.91 -9.70 7.66
CA VAL A 259 -1.16 -8.47 7.98
C VAL A 259 -0.03 -8.74 8.96
N ALA A 260 -0.33 -9.45 10.06
CA ALA A 260 0.66 -9.78 11.08
C ALA A 260 1.81 -10.62 10.51
N VAL A 261 1.51 -11.66 9.73
CA VAL A 261 2.51 -12.49 9.04
C VAL A 261 3.34 -11.63 8.08
N THR A 262 2.73 -10.68 7.37
CA THR A 262 3.44 -9.79 6.45
C THR A 262 4.47 -8.92 7.19
N LEU A 263 4.10 -8.36 8.35
CA LEU A 263 4.99 -7.57 9.20
C LEU A 263 6.10 -8.45 9.80
N ILE A 264 5.76 -9.63 10.31
CA ILE A 264 6.73 -10.61 10.85
C ILE A 264 7.74 -11.02 9.77
N MET A 265 7.26 -11.33 8.56
CA MET A 265 8.14 -11.71 7.45
C MET A 265 9.02 -10.56 7.00
N SER A 266 8.51 -9.32 7.00
CA SER A 266 9.32 -8.12 6.74
C SER A 266 10.47 -8.01 7.74
N TRP A 267 10.19 -8.24 9.04
CA TRP A 267 11.18 -8.22 10.11
C TRP A 267 12.19 -9.38 10.02
N VAL A 268 11.74 -10.60 9.72
CA VAL A 268 12.62 -11.76 9.56
C VAL A 268 13.55 -11.53 8.37
N LEU A 269 13.02 -11.13 7.21
CA LEU A 269 13.83 -10.90 6.01
C LEU A 269 14.84 -9.77 6.20
N SER A 270 14.44 -8.68 6.87
CA SER A 270 15.33 -7.53 7.11
C SER A 270 16.50 -7.88 8.04
N ARG A 271 16.38 -8.88 8.92
CA ARG A 271 17.46 -9.33 9.81
C ARG A 271 18.26 -10.54 9.31
N THR A 272 17.69 -11.37 8.45
CA THR A 272 18.32 -12.63 8.00
C THR A 272 18.99 -12.49 6.65
N VAL A 273 18.21 -12.55 5.56
CA VAL A 273 18.67 -12.66 4.17
C VAL A 273 19.08 -11.31 3.59
N LEU A 274 18.39 -10.24 3.99
CA LEU A 274 18.56 -8.90 3.45
C LEU A 274 19.07 -8.00 4.57
N ARG A 275 20.35 -8.12 4.95
CA ARG A 275 20.99 -7.25 5.96
C ARG A 275 21.48 -5.96 5.32
N GLY A 276 21.27 -4.81 5.96
CA GLY A 276 21.72 -3.50 5.48
C GLY A 276 21.18 -2.35 6.34
N GLU A 277 21.66 -1.13 6.09
CA GLU A 277 21.17 0.09 6.75
C GLU A 277 19.78 0.48 6.22
N ALA A 278 18.93 1.03 7.09
CA ALA A 278 17.60 1.52 6.71
C ALA A 278 17.76 2.79 5.84
N SER A 279 17.00 2.86 4.75
CA SER A 279 17.01 4.05 3.87
C SER A 279 16.57 5.30 4.62
N SER A 280 17.24 6.44 4.40
CA SER A 280 16.82 7.73 4.95
C SER A 280 15.55 8.20 4.26
N PHE A 281 14.45 8.32 5.01
CA PHE A 281 13.19 8.81 4.48
C PHE A 281 13.21 10.35 4.37
N THR A 282 13.54 10.86 3.19
CA THR A 282 13.32 12.26 2.82
C THR A 282 12.09 12.32 1.92
N LEU A 283 10.91 12.41 2.53
CA LEU A 283 9.67 12.65 1.77
C LEU A 283 9.34 14.13 1.83
N GLU A 284 9.52 14.83 0.72
CA GLU A 284 8.91 16.15 0.53
C GLU A 284 7.39 15.95 0.52
N LEU A 285 6.69 16.41 1.56
CA LEU A 285 5.23 16.32 1.59
C LEU A 285 4.65 17.21 0.48
N PRO A 286 3.96 16.64 -0.53
CA PRO A 286 3.35 17.45 -1.57
C PRO A 286 2.19 18.28 -0.98
N PRO A 287 2.01 19.54 -1.41
CA PRO A 287 0.87 20.36 -1.01
C PRO A 287 -0.43 19.73 -1.52
N TYR A 288 -1.53 19.92 -0.78
CA TYR A 288 -2.87 19.44 -1.20
C TYR A 288 -3.19 20.02 -2.58
N ARG A 289 -3.45 19.17 -3.57
CA ARG A 289 -3.87 19.57 -4.91
C ARG A 289 -5.29 19.07 -5.17
N ARG A 290 -6.08 19.87 -5.86
CA ARG A 290 -7.41 19.42 -6.31
C ARG A 290 -7.23 18.37 -7.41
N PRO A 291 -7.94 17.23 -7.36
CA PRO A 291 -7.76 16.15 -8.30
C PRO A 291 -8.28 16.56 -9.68
N ASN A 292 -7.47 16.37 -10.71
CA ASN A 292 -7.86 16.64 -12.10
C ASN A 292 -8.54 15.39 -12.67
N ILE A 293 -9.85 15.28 -12.48
CA ILE A 293 -10.67 14.10 -12.84
C ILE A 293 -10.45 13.67 -14.31
N MET A 294 -10.23 14.62 -15.22
CA MET A 294 -9.99 14.35 -16.64
C MET A 294 -8.62 13.73 -16.93
N GLN A 295 -7.59 14.07 -16.15
CA GLN A 295 -6.25 13.49 -16.31
C GLN A 295 -6.21 12.08 -15.73
N THR A 296 -6.89 11.85 -14.60
CA THR A 296 -7.00 10.54 -13.96
C THR A 296 -7.74 9.50 -14.81
N LEU A 297 -8.72 9.92 -15.63
CA LEU A 297 -9.45 8.99 -16.51
C LEU A 297 -8.68 8.63 -17.79
N TYR A 298 -7.66 9.43 -18.15
CA TYR A 298 -6.88 9.27 -19.37
C TYR A 298 -5.57 8.45 -19.16
N THR A 299 -5.14 8.29 -17.90
CA THR A 299 -3.88 7.61 -17.52
C THR A 299 -4.14 6.19 -17.06
#